data_AF-A0A925BCM2-F1
#
_entry.id   AF-A0A925BCM2-F1
#
_cell.length_a   1.000
_cell.length_b   1.000
_cell.length_c   1.000
_cell.angle_alpha   90.00
_cell.angle_beta   90.00
_cell.angle_gamma   90.00
#
_symmetry.space_group_name_H-M   'P 1'
#
loop_
_entity.id
_entity.type
_entity.pdbx_description
1 polymer ?
#
loop_
_entity_poly.entity_id
_entity_poly.type
_entity_poly.pdbx_seq_one_letter_code
_entity_poly.pdbx_strand_id
1 'polypeptide(L)'
;EAYDNGAENAGQTGGPCGIWSHASDRIVIRYCKSYENRTGGAADGTGFDLDGGVTNSVIEYCESWDNDGPGYLMWNYEDAPFTLSGNTIRDCVSTNDGRKHRYAGIHLGTSGEPILDIYVRDCTVTQSPVPDGGGSPACLQVEGKHNENIVFRGNTLVASGGVPETRFPEGVHGVAVAP
;
A
#
# COMPACT_ATOMS: atom_id res chain seq x y z
N GLU A 1 -12.63 -9.30 -8.43
CA GLU A 1 -11.56 -9.81 -7.55
C GLU A 1 -10.32 -10.10 -8.40
N ALA A 2 -9.14 -10.13 -7.78
CA ALA A 2 -7.88 -10.58 -8.39
C ALA A 2 -7.12 -11.41 -7.35
N TYR A 3 -6.65 -12.60 -7.68
CA TYR A 3 -5.95 -13.43 -6.71
C TYR A 3 -4.97 -14.39 -7.37
N ASP A 4 -4.00 -14.88 -6.58
CA ASP A 4 -3.00 -15.89 -6.97
C ASP A 4 -2.34 -15.62 -8.33
N ASN A 5 -2.11 -14.34 -8.63
CA ASN A 5 -1.44 -13.90 -9.85
C ASN A 5 0.01 -13.53 -9.55
N GLY A 6 0.84 -13.43 -10.61
CA GLY A 6 2.13 -12.77 -10.49
C GLY A 6 3.33 -13.64 -10.09
N ALA A 7 3.14 -14.93 -9.80
CA ALA A 7 4.22 -15.82 -9.35
C ALA A 7 5.42 -15.90 -10.32
N GLU A 8 5.15 -15.78 -11.63
CA GLU A 8 6.18 -15.82 -12.69
C GLU A 8 6.72 -14.43 -13.06
N ASN A 9 6.24 -13.36 -12.41
CA ASN A 9 6.79 -12.03 -12.63
C ASN A 9 8.19 -11.97 -12.00
N ALA A 10 9.22 -11.74 -12.81
CA ALA A 10 10.61 -11.61 -12.40
C ALA A 10 11.09 -10.14 -12.35
N GLY A 11 10.15 -9.20 -12.22
CA GLY A 11 10.42 -7.77 -12.12
C GLY A 11 11.29 -7.45 -10.91
N GLN A 12 12.24 -6.54 -11.10
CA GLN A 12 13.18 -6.16 -10.03
C GLN A 12 12.82 -4.84 -9.35
N THR A 13 11.94 -4.06 -9.98
CA THR A 13 11.66 -2.67 -9.58
C THR A 13 10.19 -2.35 -9.50
N GLY A 14 9.31 -3.25 -9.96
CA GLY A 14 7.87 -3.04 -9.93
C GLY A 14 7.10 -4.16 -10.62
N GLY A 15 5.83 -4.27 -10.26
CA GLY A 15 4.92 -5.33 -10.65
C GLY A 15 5.28 -6.69 -10.01
N PRO A 16 4.29 -7.56 -9.85
CA PRO A 16 2.90 -7.43 -10.34
C PRO A 16 1.95 -6.82 -9.30
N CYS A 17 0.84 -6.25 -9.78
CA CYS A 17 -0.25 -5.69 -8.97
C CYS A 17 -1.60 -6.31 -9.37
N GLY A 18 -2.44 -6.65 -8.39
CA GLY A 18 -3.73 -7.29 -8.62
C GLY A 18 -4.76 -6.36 -9.29
N ILE A 19 -5.21 -5.32 -8.57
CA ILE A 19 -6.17 -4.33 -9.08
C ILE A 19 -5.56 -2.94 -8.93
N TRP A 20 -5.30 -2.26 -10.04
CA TRP A 20 -4.50 -1.05 -10.01
C TRP A 20 -4.85 -0.05 -11.11
N SER A 21 -4.36 1.17 -10.94
CA SER A 21 -4.45 2.25 -11.91
C SER A 21 -3.14 3.03 -11.97
N HIS A 22 -2.83 3.57 -13.14
CA HIS A 22 -1.64 4.39 -13.40
C HIS A 22 -2.05 5.64 -14.21
N ALA A 23 -1.42 6.79 -13.94
CA ALA A 23 -1.60 8.05 -14.67
C ALA A 23 -3.06 8.41 -14.99
N SER A 24 -3.94 8.29 -14.00
CA SER A 24 -5.40 8.43 -14.16
C SER A 24 -6.02 9.39 -13.15
N ASP A 25 -7.15 10.01 -13.47
CA ASP A 25 -7.89 10.94 -12.60
C ASP A 25 -9.27 10.39 -12.25
N ARG A 26 -9.72 10.59 -11.00
CA ARG A 26 -11.07 10.24 -10.49
C ARG A 26 -11.46 8.78 -10.65
N ILE A 27 -10.51 7.88 -10.41
CA ILE A 27 -10.75 6.45 -10.37
C ILE A 27 -11.43 6.08 -9.06
N VAL A 28 -12.39 5.17 -9.13
CA VAL A 28 -13.08 4.58 -7.98
C VAL A 28 -12.90 3.07 -8.05
N ILE A 29 -12.16 2.51 -7.10
CA ILE A 29 -12.06 1.06 -6.89
C ILE A 29 -12.86 0.75 -5.63
N ARG A 30 -13.94 -0.04 -5.76
CA ARG A 30 -14.79 -0.35 -4.61
C ARG A 30 -15.42 -1.73 -4.66
N TYR A 31 -15.70 -2.29 -3.49
CA TYR A 31 -16.32 -3.61 -3.33
C TYR A 31 -15.53 -4.73 -4.02
N CYS A 32 -14.19 -4.62 -3.98
CA CYS A 32 -13.28 -5.55 -4.60
C CYS A 32 -12.50 -6.36 -3.55
N LYS A 33 -12.01 -7.53 -3.96
CA LYS A 33 -11.11 -8.38 -3.20
C LYS A 33 -9.81 -8.59 -3.98
N SER A 34 -8.65 -8.48 -3.33
CA SER A 34 -7.36 -8.75 -3.95
C SER A 34 -6.42 -9.47 -3.00
N TYR A 35 -6.09 -10.74 -3.26
CA TYR A 35 -5.51 -11.62 -2.24
C TYR A 35 -4.58 -12.69 -2.79
N GLU A 36 -3.66 -13.16 -1.94
CA GLU A 36 -2.68 -14.19 -2.29
C GLU A 36 -1.91 -13.89 -3.58
N ASN A 37 -1.81 -12.63 -4.00
CA ASN A 37 -1.01 -12.25 -5.15
C ASN A 37 0.46 -12.50 -4.83
N ARG A 38 1.18 -13.00 -5.81
CA ARG A 38 2.55 -13.48 -5.69
C ARG A 38 3.51 -12.59 -6.45
N THR A 39 4.77 -12.62 -6.07
CA THR A 39 5.87 -12.14 -6.91
C THR A 39 7.00 -13.17 -6.95
N GLY A 40 7.52 -13.42 -8.14
CA GLY A 40 8.78 -14.16 -8.35
C GLY A 40 10.00 -13.25 -8.34
N GLY A 41 9.79 -11.93 -8.27
CA GLY A 41 10.79 -10.89 -8.41
C GLY A 41 11.30 -10.34 -7.10
N ALA A 42 11.84 -9.11 -7.16
CA ALA A 42 12.35 -8.38 -6.00
C ALA A 42 11.37 -7.32 -5.47
N ALA A 43 10.25 -7.10 -6.17
CA ALA A 43 9.25 -6.10 -5.84
C ALA A 43 7.83 -6.64 -6.08
N ASP A 44 6.90 -5.97 -5.41
CA ASP A 44 5.45 -6.09 -5.45
C ASP A 44 4.91 -7.52 -5.28
N GLY A 45 3.85 -7.88 -6.00
CA GLY A 45 2.86 -8.87 -5.53
C GLY A 45 1.71 -8.18 -4.79
N THR A 46 1.34 -6.98 -5.23
CA THR A 46 0.43 -6.05 -4.55
C THR A 46 -1.03 -6.48 -4.67
N GLY A 47 -1.83 -6.23 -3.63
CA GLY A 47 -3.29 -6.33 -3.67
C GLY A 47 -3.91 -5.25 -4.56
N PHE A 48 -3.85 -4.00 -4.09
CA PHE A 48 -4.37 -2.81 -4.76
C PHE A 48 -3.31 -1.73 -4.93
N ASP A 49 -3.32 -1.00 -6.04
CA ASP A 49 -2.32 0.05 -6.28
C ASP A 49 -2.89 1.27 -7.02
N LEU A 50 -2.62 2.46 -6.49
CA LEU A 50 -2.70 3.70 -7.26
C LEU A 50 -1.28 4.17 -7.52
N ASP A 51 -0.79 3.89 -8.72
CA ASP A 51 0.61 4.08 -9.11
C ASP A 51 0.81 5.46 -9.76
N GLY A 52 2.02 5.73 -10.26
CA GLY A 52 2.51 7.05 -10.65
C GLY A 52 1.51 7.93 -11.40
N GLY A 53 1.34 9.14 -10.90
CA GLY A 53 0.47 10.17 -11.47
C GLY A 53 -1.04 9.94 -11.34
N VAL A 54 -1.49 9.00 -10.50
CA VAL A 54 -2.92 8.90 -10.18
C VAL A 54 -3.35 10.07 -9.29
N THR A 55 -4.49 10.70 -9.61
CA THR A 55 -5.02 11.84 -8.87
C THR A 55 -6.51 11.73 -8.55
N ASN A 56 -6.92 12.39 -7.46
CA ASN A 56 -8.33 12.55 -7.03
C ASN A 56 -9.13 11.23 -6.98
N SER A 57 -8.46 10.13 -6.65
CA SER A 57 -9.01 8.78 -6.75
C SER A 57 -9.24 8.15 -5.38
N VAL A 58 -10.10 7.14 -5.34
CA VAL A 58 -10.47 6.46 -4.08
C VAL A 58 -10.48 4.95 -4.23
N ILE A 59 -9.91 4.28 -3.23
CA ILE A 59 -10.15 2.87 -2.93
C ILE A 59 -11.04 2.80 -1.70
N GLU A 60 -12.21 2.17 -1.80
CA GLU A 60 -13.16 2.07 -0.69
C GLU A 60 -13.88 0.72 -0.59
N TYR A 61 -14.15 0.26 0.64
CA TYR A 61 -14.89 -1.00 0.87
C TYR A 61 -14.25 -2.22 0.17
N CYS A 62 -12.93 -2.29 0.18
CA CYS A 62 -12.16 -3.39 -0.40
C CYS A 62 -11.53 -4.27 0.68
N GLU A 63 -11.20 -5.51 0.31
CA GLU A 63 -10.52 -6.49 1.17
C GLU A 63 -9.24 -6.99 0.49
N SER A 64 -8.12 -6.98 1.22
CA SER A 64 -6.86 -7.61 0.81
C SER A 64 -6.35 -8.58 1.87
N TRP A 65 -5.77 -9.69 1.44
CA TRP A 65 -5.07 -10.58 2.36
C TRP A 65 -3.98 -11.45 1.73
N ASP A 66 -2.99 -11.80 2.54
CA ASP A 66 -1.91 -12.74 2.23
C ASP A 66 -1.16 -12.47 0.91
N ASN A 67 -1.17 -11.22 0.45
CA ASN A 67 -0.38 -10.81 -0.71
C ASN A 67 1.13 -10.81 -0.36
N ASP A 68 1.96 -11.26 -1.30
CA ASP A 68 3.42 -11.20 -1.17
C ASP A 68 3.87 -9.73 -1.00
N GLY A 69 3.27 -8.83 -1.76
CA GLY A 69 3.45 -7.38 -1.68
C GLY A 69 2.43 -6.70 -0.74
N PRO A 70 2.31 -5.37 -0.80
CA PRO A 70 1.42 -4.61 0.06
C PRO A 70 -0.05 -4.92 -0.23
N GLY A 71 -0.91 -4.73 0.77
CA GLY A 71 -2.36 -4.87 0.58
C GLY A 71 -2.91 -3.74 -0.27
N TYR A 72 -2.52 -2.52 0.11
CA TYR A 72 -2.80 -1.29 -0.61
C TYR A 72 -1.51 -0.48 -0.78
N LEU A 73 -1.20 -0.13 -2.02
CA LEU A 73 -0.07 0.68 -2.42
C LEU A 73 -0.56 2.03 -2.96
N MET A 74 0.15 3.08 -2.58
CA MET A 74 0.18 4.32 -3.36
C MET A 74 1.64 4.69 -3.57
N TRP A 75 2.10 4.56 -4.80
CA TRP A 75 3.49 4.75 -5.14
C TRP A 75 3.64 5.76 -6.27
N ASN A 76 4.57 6.70 -6.10
CA ASN A 76 5.00 7.55 -7.18
C ASN A 76 6.50 7.33 -7.44
N TYR A 77 6.93 7.48 -8.68
CA TYR A 77 8.28 7.11 -9.09
C TYR A 77 8.95 8.24 -9.87
N GLU A 78 10.26 8.13 -10.08
CA GLU A 78 11.04 9.11 -10.86
C GLU A 78 10.48 9.23 -12.29
N ASP A 79 10.32 10.46 -12.79
CA ASP A 79 9.71 10.73 -14.10
C ASP A 79 8.26 10.25 -14.25
N ALA A 80 7.53 10.05 -13.14
CA ALA A 80 6.09 9.81 -13.21
C ALA A 80 5.40 10.94 -13.99
N PRO A 81 4.43 10.61 -14.87
CA PRO A 81 3.89 11.57 -15.84
C PRO A 81 3.14 12.74 -15.18
N PHE A 82 2.65 12.53 -13.96
CA PHE A 82 1.99 13.54 -13.14
C PHE A 82 2.37 13.34 -11.67
N THR A 83 2.18 14.37 -10.86
CA THR A 83 2.23 14.23 -9.39
C THR A 83 1.09 13.32 -8.94
N LEU A 84 1.39 12.33 -8.09
CA LEU A 84 0.37 11.52 -7.43
C LEU A 84 -0.19 12.31 -6.25
N SER A 85 -1.47 12.68 -6.32
CA SER A 85 -2.07 13.50 -5.25
C SER A 85 -3.58 13.41 -5.09
N GLY A 86 -4.06 13.78 -3.89
CA GLY A 86 -5.50 13.88 -3.62
C GLY A 86 -6.21 12.52 -3.55
N ASN A 87 -5.48 11.45 -3.27
CA ASN A 87 -6.00 10.09 -3.27
C ASN A 87 -6.41 9.64 -1.86
N THR A 88 -7.40 8.75 -1.79
CA THR A 88 -7.93 8.23 -0.52
C THR A 88 -8.03 6.72 -0.51
N ILE A 89 -7.62 6.09 0.60
CA ILE A 89 -8.02 4.73 0.98
C ILE A 89 -8.98 4.87 2.16
N ARG A 90 -10.19 4.29 2.07
CA ARG A 90 -11.15 4.35 3.17
C ARG A 90 -11.97 3.10 3.35
N ASP A 91 -12.41 2.82 4.58
CA ASP A 91 -13.33 1.72 4.86
C ASP A 91 -12.84 0.37 4.31
N CYS A 92 -11.52 0.17 4.23
CA CYS A 92 -10.89 -1.01 3.65
C CYS A 92 -10.34 -1.94 4.74
N VAL A 93 -10.16 -3.21 4.39
CA VAL A 93 -9.54 -4.22 5.25
C VAL A 93 -8.28 -4.77 4.60
N SER A 94 -7.19 -4.83 5.36
CA SER A 94 -5.96 -5.56 5.00
C SER A 94 -5.63 -6.57 6.11
N THR A 95 -5.40 -7.82 5.73
CA THR A 95 -5.03 -8.89 6.67
C THR A 95 -3.80 -9.62 6.16
N ASN A 96 -2.69 -9.57 6.89
CA ASN A 96 -1.51 -10.36 6.54
C ASN A 96 -0.94 -10.06 5.15
N ASP A 97 -0.99 -8.83 4.66
CA ASP A 97 -0.29 -8.46 3.42
C ASP A 97 1.19 -8.13 3.68
N GLY A 98 2.03 -8.18 2.65
CA GLY A 98 3.48 -7.99 2.75
C GLY A 98 4.19 -9.26 3.21
N ARG A 99 3.79 -10.42 2.66
CA ARG A 99 4.37 -11.72 3.02
C ARG A 99 5.80 -11.93 2.51
N LYS A 100 6.25 -11.10 1.56
CA LYS A 100 7.64 -10.99 1.11
C LYS A 100 8.14 -9.57 1.23
N HIS A 101 9.46 -9.43 1.14
CA HIS A 101 10.16 -8.15 1.11
C HIS A 101 9.81 -7.26 2.33
N ARG A 102 9.86 -5.94 2.16
CA ARG A 102 9.66 -4.97 3.25
C ARG A 102 8.44 -4.09 2.98
N TYR A 103 7.28 -4.73 2.92
CA TYR A 103 5.98 -4.09 2.69
C TYR A 103 5.13 -3.97 3.97
N ALA A 104 3.98 -3.32 3.83
CA ALA A 104 2.97 -3.16 4.88
C ALA A 104 1.56 -3.45 4.34
N GLY A 105 0.59 -3.59 5.24
CA GLY A 105 -0.82 -3.71 4.86
C GLY A 105 -1.28 -2.52 4.03
N ILE A 106 -0.90 -1.31 4.46
CA ILE A 106 -0.99 -0.08 3.67
C ILE A 106 0.40 0.53 3.57
N HIS A 107 0.90 0.65 2.33
CA HIS A 107 2.24 1.14 2.04
C HIS A 107 2.15 2.33 1.10
N LEU A 108 2.69 3.46 1.53
CA LEU A 108 2.66 4.71 0.76
C LEU A 108 4.10 5.17 0.54
N GLY A 109 4.40 5.78 -0.60
CA GLY A 109 5.68 6.45 -0.73
C GLY A 109 6.09 6.80 -2.13
N THR A 110 7.39 7.02 -2.27
CA THR A 110 8.01 7.38 -3.53
C THR A 110 9.45 6.91 -3.64
N SER A 111 9.87 6.61 -4.87
CA SER A 111 11.29 6.45 -5.28
C SER A 111 11.86 7.67 -6.03
N GLY A 112 11.08 8.72 -6.25
CA GLY A 112 11.51 9.92 -6.98
C GLY A 112 10.59 11.11 -6.74
N GLU A 113 9.48 11.17 -7.46
CA GLU A 113 8.50 12.26 -7.36
C GLU A 113 7.57 12.11 -6.14
N PRO A 114 7.31 13.15 -5.34
CA PRO A 114 6.57 13.02 -4.08
C PRO A 114 5.12 12.59 -4.25
N ILE A 115 4.53 12.06 -3.17
CA ILE A 115 3.08 11.89 -3.01
C ILE A 115 2.52 13.00 -2.11
N LEU A 116 1.39 13.58 -2.50
CA LEU A 116 0.81 14.74 -1.82
C LEU A 116 -0.67 14.50 -1.48
N ASP A 117 -1.16 15.06 -0.38
CA ASP A 117 -2.59 15.07 -0.03
C ASP A 117 -3.21 13.66 -0.02
N ILE A 118 -2.59 12.75 0.73
CA ILE A 118 -3.01 11.35 0.80
C ILE A 118 -3.78 11.10 2.09
N TYR A 119 -4.92 10.44 1.99
CA TYR A 119 -5.78 10.16 3.13
C TYR A 119 -6.04 8.67 3.28
N VAL A 120 -5.70 8.11 4.43
CA VAL A 120 -6.04 6.74 4.81
C VAL A 120 -6.96 6.81 6.02
N ARG A 121 -8.20 6.37 5.89
CA ARG A 121 -9.18 6.53 6.97
C ARG A 121 -10.07 5.33 7.20
N ASP A 122 -10.46 5.11 8.44
CA ASP A 122 -11.48 4.11 8.81
C ASP A 122 -11.17 2.69 8.29
N CYS A 123 -9.89 2.38 8.07
CA CYS A 123 -9.43 1.07 7.60
C CYS A 123 -9.08 0.17 8.79
N THR A 124 -9.25 -1.14 8.61
CA THR A 124 -8.76 -2.15 9.56
C THR A 124 -7.57 -2.88 8.98
N VAL A 125 -6.43 -2.85 9.69
CA VAL A 125 -5.21 -3.53 9.26
C VAL A 125 -4.76 -4.49 10.36
N THR A 126 -4.77 -5.79 10.04
CA THR A 126 -4.31 -6.84 10.96
C THR A 126 -3.04 -7.47 10.43
N GLN A 127 -2.04 -7.61 11.28
CA GLN A 127 -0.72 -8.06 10.88
C GLN A 127 -0.07 -9.03 11.88
N SER A 128 0.34 -10.20 11.37
CA SER A 128 1.15 -11.17 12.11
C SER A 128 2.54 -11.34 11.48
N PRO A 129 3.51 -11.91 12.23
CA PRO A 129 4.80 -12.28 11.66
C PRO A 129 4.65 -13.18 10.44
N VAL A 130 5.59 -13.08 9.49
CA VAL A 130 5.71 -14.02 8.37
C VAL A 130 6.31 -15.32 8.90
N PRO A 131 5.63 -16.48 8.78
CA PRO A 131 6.08 -17.74 9.40
C PRO A 131 7.51 -18.15 9.06
N ASP A 132 7.93 -17.95 7.81
CA ASP A 132 9.25 -18.38 7.32
C ASP A 132 10.30 -17.24 7.31
N GLY A 133 9.97 -16.06 7.83
CA GLY A 133 10.87 -14.90 7.86
C GLY A 133 11.19 -14.27 6.51
N GLY A 134 10.51 -14.69 5.42
CA GLY A 134 10.71 -14.18 4.05
C GLY A 134 10.27 -12.73 3.81
N GLY A 135 9.65 -12.10 4.81
CA GLY A 135 9.21 -10.71 4.75
C GLY A 135 9.29 -10.01 6.10
N SER A 136 9.25 -8.68 6.06
CA SER A 136 9.22 -7.79 7.23
C SER A 136 7.96 -6.92 7.10
N PRO A 137 6.81 -7.37 7.65
CA PRO A 137 5.51 -6.72 7.50
C PRO A 137 5.25 -5.68 8.58
N ALA A 138 4.33 -4.75 8.32
CA ALA A 138 3.82 -3.72 9.22
C ALA A 138 2.36 -3.44 8.92
N CYS A 139 1.64 -2.78 9.81
CA CYS A 139 0.30 -2.31 9.45
C CYS A 139 0.40 -1.15 8.45
N LEU A 140 1.13 -0.09 8.82
CA LEU A 140 1.31 1.11 7.99
C LEU A 140 2.79 1.37 7.70
N GLN A 141 3.12 1.72 6.46
CA GLN A 141 4.44 2.20 6.08
C GLN A 141 4.34 3.43 5.18
N VAL A 142 5.22 4.40 5.43
CA VAL A 142 5.47 5.54 4.54
C VAL A 142 6.95 5.55 4.22
N GLU A 143 7.33 5.78 2.97
CA GLU A 143 8.72 5.95 2.58
C GLU A 143 8.92 6.98 1.46
N GLY A 144 10.18 7.28 1.15
CA GLY A 144 10.56 8.40 0.30
C GLY A 144 10.67 9.71 1.08
N LYS A 145 11.00 10.78 0.35
CA LYS A 145 11.21 12.14 0.89
C LYS A 145 10.24 13.11 0.22
N HIS A 146 10.06 14.28 0.84
CA HIS A 146 9.25 15.38 0.28
C HIS A 146 7.77 15.06 0.09
N ASN A 147 7.29 13.94 0.64
CA ASN A 147 5.86 13.68 0.75
C ASN A 147 5.23 14.69 1.71
N GLU A 148 4.04 15.18 1.38
CA GLU A 148 3.35 16.20 2.18
C GLU A 148 1.89 15.82 2.40
N ASN A 149 1.36 16.18 3.58
CA ASN A 149 -0.04 16.01 3.93
C ASN A 149 -0.57 14.56 3.78
N ILE A 150 0.16 13.61 4.37
CA ILE A 150 -0.31 12.21 4.51
C ILE A 150 -1.03 12.05 5.84
N VAL A 151 -2.33 11.74 5.82
CA VAL A 151 -3.19 11.70 7.00
C VAL A 151 -3.75 10.29 7.23
N PHE A 152 -3.58 9.75 8.44
CA PHE A 152 -4.08 8.43 8.85
C PHE A 152 -5.13 8.52 9.97
N ARG A 153 -6.43 8.52 9.67
CA ARG A 153 -7.47 8.83 10.67
C ARG A 153 -8.44 7.69 10.93
N GLY A 154 -8.69 7.33 12.19
CA GLY A 154 -9.73 6.34 12.53
C GLY A 154 -9.41 4.91 12.10
N ASN A 155 -8.14 4.62 11.77
CA ASN A 155 -7.72 3.29 11.36
C ASN A 155 -7.53 2.39 12.59
N THR A 156 -8.02 1.16 12.53
CA THR A 156 -7.77 0.13 13.55
C THR A 156 -6.57 -0.70 13.14
N LEU A 157 -5.49 -0.67 13.94
CA LEU A 157 -4.27 -1.43 13.69
C LEU A 157 -4.16 -2.55 14.73
N VAL A 158 -3.97 -3.79 14.28
CA VAL A 158 -3.79 -4.95 15.15
C VAL A 158 -2.53 -5.70 14.73
N ALA A 159 -1.42 -5.42 15.41
CA ALA A 159 -0.15 -6.10 15.18
C ALA A 159 0.13 -7.15 16.26
N SER A 160 0.79 -8.25 15.89
CA SER A 160 1.19 -9.32 16.81
C SER A 160 2.64 -9.76 16.62
N GLY A 161 3.19 -10.47 17.61
CA GLY A 161 4.50 -11.12 17.48
C GLY A 161 5.67 -10.18 17.19
N GLY A 162 5.59 -8.92 17.64
CA GLY A 162 6.65 -7.91 17.44
C GLY A 162 6.61 -7.20 16.08
N VAL A 163 5.60 -7.46 15.25
CA VAL A 163 5.35 -6.68 14.04
C VAL A 163 5.04 -5.22 14.43
N PRO A 164 5.66 -4.22 13.77
CA PRO A 164 5.35 -2.83 14.05
C PRO A 164 3.99 -2.44 13.46
N GLU A 165 3.22 -1.66 14.23
CA GLU A 165 2.01 -1.01 13.73
C GLU A 165 2.35 0.04 12.65
N THR A 166 3.40 0.83 12.88
CA THR A 166 3.80 1.90 11.96
C THR A 166 5.30 1.87 11.66
N ARG A 167 5.67 2.12 10.40
CA ARG A 167 7.03 2.39 9.95
C ARG A 167 7.07 3.68 9.13
N PHE A 168 7.39 4.79 9.79
CA PHE A 168 7.52 6.10 9.17
C PHE A 168 8.96 6.61 9.35
N PRO A 169 9.59 7.23 8.33
CA PRO A 169 10.89 7.86 8.50
C PRO A 169 10.82 9.06 9.47
N GLU A 170 11.96 9.43 10.04
CA GLU A 170 12.07 10.71 10.75
C GLU A 170 11.72 11.86 9.78
N GLY A 171 10.81 12.75 10.21
CA GLY A 171 10.40 13.91 9.41
C GLY A 171 9.16 13.69 8.52
N VAL A 172 8.40 12.60 8.66
CA VAL A 172 7.04 12.59 8.10
C VAL A 172 6.17 13.54 8.91
N HIS A 173 5.81 14.67 8.30
CA HIS A 173 4.93 15.67 8.87
C HIS A 173 3.48 15.46 8.36
N GLY A 174 2.48 15.72 9.19
CA GLY A 174 1.07 15.54 8.83
C GLY A 174 0.48 14.16 9.11
N VAL A 175 1.30 13.20 9.57
CA VAL A 175 0.83 11.90 10.09
C VAL A 175 0.11 12.13 11.41
N ALA A 176 -1.18 12.41 11.32
CA ALA A 176 -2.07 12.42 12.46
C ALA A 176 -2.66 11.01 12.59
N VAL A 177 -1.99 10.10 13.30
CA VAL A 177 -2.62 8.86 13.78
C VAL A 177 -3.55 9.25 14.92
N ALA A 178 -4.77 9.67 14.56
CA ALA A 178 -5.83 9.90 15.53
C ALA A 178 -6.53 8.55 15.82
N PRO A 179 -6.82 8.23 17.08
CA PRO A 179 -7.59 7.05 17.44
C PRO A 179 -8.96 7.03 16.76
#